data_AF-A0A1J7IDK5-F1
#
_entry.id   AF-A0A1J7IDK5-F1
#
_cell.length_a   1.000
_cell.length_b   1.000
_cell.length_c   1.000
_cell.angle_alpha   90.00
_cell.angle_beta   90.00
_cell.angle_gamma   90.00
#
_symmetry.space_group_name_H-M   'P 1'
#
loop_
_entity.id
_entity.type
_entity.pdbx_description
1 polymer ?
#
loop_
_entity_poly.entity_id
_entity_poly.type
_entity_poly.pdbx_seq_one_letter_code
_entity_poly.pdbx_strand_id
1 'polypeptide(L)'
;MSLIEPDYDCSVTITVNTDVGGPGVITSFLVIAGFTILLAFFPALEVFTKWQDSTIKDLKQWYISLGNQEEGGRGSRNHRYTMSRTRTRTFVGTTPRMSEPLRDHQSTIDLERQPHMGTELRSVPSLPPAQVHDADGHIGDHVERHEPQHPSVRQILDSLFDPMHASTPQDTLSHRNQRIVALLRPLSDLQIVTGLAIIVAGLVQWQSIDFYHEQLVNAYYSLTLNSFWATRVSYMDVESDEDTWVLFLRRVVVLTSCILNIVWQFRIYFRENTTGDWDDDVGPCFRYLDRSNPLFGTIFWTAGLTLFCLALASCLFKQTRWVNEWYFAATEWLSKFLWRWFQAALTGDRFISRGTSTTVLSPRKLFRALLTAIEVLASGFAVVVYFLFLQLLDVWSYGSGFYPLTWLAYLGFYTWNVLDVVSMVLLNRDLLQEDEWAWGFGQVLPMVLILSVLFLVVDVFRGHNESAEGPCTNRVTNTKDMDTASNLGHDQACSQSRSPIASPEIGLELQPSRNGGPSSATSS
;
A
#
# COMPACT_ATOMS: atom_id res chain seq x y z
N MET A 1 17.78 -46.23 17.14
CA MET A 1 17.24 -45.17 18.02
C MET A 1 15.76 -45.08 17.72
N SER A 2 15.02 -46.06 18.23
CA SER A 2 13.57 -46.10 18.18
C SER A 2 13.06 -45.10 19.21
N LEU A 3 12.47 -44.01 18.73
CA LEU A 3 11.67 -43.07 19.52
C LEU A 3 10.49 -43.86 20.09
N ILE A 4 10.69 -44.44 21.27
CA ILE A 4 9.58 -44.87 22.11
C ILE A 4 9.13 -43.56 22.75
N GLU A 5 8.14 -42.94 22.12
CA GLU A 5 7.36 -41.85 22.72
C GLU A 5 6.79 -42.40 24.04
N PRO A 6 7.03 -41.74 25.18
CA PRO A 6 6.45 -42.18 26.42
C PRO A 6 4.92 -42.05 26.32
N ASP A 7 4.21 -43.08 26.76
CA ASP A 7 2.76 -43.02 26.99
C ASP A 7 2.51 -41.98 28.09
N TYR A 8 2.18 -40.76 27.68
CA TYR A 8 1.78 -39.68 28.56
C TYR A 8 0.26 -39.52 28.48
N ASP A 9 -0.41 -39.59 29.63
CA ASP A 9 -1.87 -39.64 29.76
C ASP A 9 -2.44 -38.21 29.98
N CYS A 10 -2.35 -37.33 28.97
CA CYS A 10 -3.16 -36.09 28.98
C CYS A 10 -4.52 -36.40 28.37
N SER A 11 -5.50 -36.44 29.25
CA SER A 11 -6.91 -36.67 28.94
C SER A 11 -7.68 -35.35 28.81
N VAL A 12 -7.08 -34.33 28.19
CA VAL A 12 -7.81 -33.07 27.94
C VAL A 12 -8.80 -33.33 26.80
N THR A 13 -10.06 -33.45 27.16
CA THR A 13 -11.14 -33.59 26.21
C THR A 13 -11.60 -32.22 25.73
N ILE A 14 -11.59 -31.99 24.42
CA ILE A 14 -12.04 -30.75 23.80
C ILE A 14 -13.55 -30.85 23.53
N THR A 15 -14.32 -29.88 24.04
CA THR A 15 -15.75 -29.78 23.76
C THR A 15 -15.95 -29.22 22.36
N VAL A 16 -16.71 -29.89 21.51
CA VAL A 16 -16.90 -29.48 20.11
C VAL A 16 -17.55 -28.11 20.00
N ASN A 17 -17.05 -27.26 19.10
CA ASN A 17 -17.66 -25.99 18.75
C ASN A 17 -17.73 -25.84 17.23
N THR A 18 -18.81 -26.38 16.65
CA THR A 18 -19.05 -26.39 15.20
C THR A 18 -19.09 -25.00 14.55
N ASP A 19 -19.29 -23.93 15.33
CA ASP A 19 -19.30 -22.55 14.84
C ASP A 19 -17.88 -21.95 14.73
N VAL A 20 -16.87 -22.63 15.29
CA VAL A 20 -15.45 -22.24 15.20
C VAL A 20 -14.64 -23.30 14.45
N GLY A 21 -14.60 -24.55 14.91
CA GLY A 21 -13.80 -25.62 14.26
C GLY A 21 -14.54 -26.36 13.14
N GLY A 22 -15.77 -25.94 12.82
CA GLY A 22 -16.57 -26.56 11.78
C GLY A 22 -15.97 -26.50 10.38
N PRO A 23 -16.09 -27.55 9.55
CA PRO A 23 -15.48 -27.61 8.22
C PRO A 23 -15.98 -26.52 7.28
N GLY A 24 -17.26 -26.13 7.36
CA GLY A 24 -17.80 -25.02 6.56
C GLY A 24 -17.18 -23.67 6.93
N VAL A 25 -16.93 -23.43 8.22
CA VAL A 25 -16.27 -22.23 8.72
C VAL A 25 -14.82 -22.21 8.23
N ILE A 26 -14.04 -23.26 8.52
CA ILE A 26 -12.65 -23.41 8.05
C ILE A 26 -12.55 -23.17 6.54
N THR A 27 -13.36 -23.87 5.76
CA THR A 27 -13.33 -23.78 4.29
C THR A 27 -13.64 -22.37 3.83
N SER A 28 -14.60 -21.68 4.44
CA SER A 28 -14.94 -20.32 4.06
C SER A 28 -13.80 -19.32 4.29
N PHE A 29 -13.13 -19.38 5.44
CA PHE A 29 -11.98 -18.51 5.72
C PHE A 29 -10.82 -18.78 4.75
N LEU A 30 -10.47 -20.05 4.54
CA LEU A 30 -9.40 -20.45 3.63
C LEU A 30 -9.68 -20.02 2.19
N VAL A 31 -10.88 -20.33 1.69
CA VAL A 31 -11.25 -20.05 0.28
C VAL A 31 -11.33 -18.56 0.01
N ILE A 32 -12.02 -17.78 0.86
CA ILE A 32 -12.19 -16.35 0.58
C ILE A 32 -10.86 -15.62 0.76
N ALA A 33 -10.08 -15.92 1.80
CA ALA A 33 -8.76 -15.29 2.01
C ALA A 33 -7.78 -15.64 0.87
N GLY A 34 -7.72 -16.92 0.49
CA GLY A 34 -6.89 -17.40 -0.61
C GLY A 34 -7.30 -16.80 -1.96
N PHE A 35 -8.59 -16.68 -2.22
CA PHE A 35 -9.11 -16.05 -3.43
C PHE A 35 -8.70 -14.57 -3.53
N THR A 36 -8.82 -13.82 -2.44
CA THR A 36 -8.39 -12.40 -2.38
C THR A 36 -6.89 -12.27 -2.64
N ILE A 37 -6.05 -13.10 -2.04
CA ILE A 37 -4.59 -13.07 -2.25
C ILE A 37 -4.22 -13.46 -3.69
N LEU A 38 -4.92 -14.44 -4.27
CA LEU A 38 -4.74 -14.84 -5.66
C LEU A 38 -5.17 -13.75 -6.64
N LEU A 39 -6.21 -12.97 -6.33
CA LEU A 39 -6.58 -11.82 -7.15
C LEU A 39 -5.57 -10.67 -7.02
N ALA A 40 -5.03 -10.44 -5.83
CA ALA A 40 -3.97 -9.44 -5.59
C ALA A 40 -2.65 -9.75 -6.34
N PHE A 41 -2.45 -11.01 -6.77
CA PHE A 41 -1.31 -11.39 -7.61
C PHE A 41 -1.28 -10.65 -8.96
N PHE A 42 -2.43 -10.41 -9.59
CA PHE A 42 -2.47 -9.81 -10.93
C PHE A 42 -1.92 -8.38 -10.99
N PRO A 43 -2.33 -7.44 -10.12
CA PRO A 43 -1.70 -6.12 -10.06
C PRO A 43 -0.23 -6.21 -9.64
N ALA A 44 0.13 -7.13 -8.73
CA ALA A 44 1.53 -7.34 -8.33
C ALA A 44 2.40 -7.79 -9.51
N LEU A 45 1.91 -8.73 -10.31
CA LEU A 45 2.59 -9.22 -11.50
C LEU A 45 2.75 -8.10 -12.54
N GLU A 46 1.74 -7.26 -12.74
CA GLU A 46 1.87 -6.14 -13.68
C GLU A 46 2.94 -5.14 -13.23
N VAL A 47 2.93 -4.74 -11.96
CA VAL A 47 3.98 -3.87 -11.39
C VAL A 47 5.36 -4.50 -11.56
N PHE A 48 5.48 -5.81 -11.28
CA PHE A 48 6.74 -6.54 -11.48
C PHE A 48 7.20 -6.53 -12.94
N THR A 49 6.31 -6.81 -13.91
CA THR A 49 6.66 -6.81 -15.33
C THR A 49 7.08 -5.43 -15.83
N LYS A 50 6.38 -4.36 -15.41
CA LYS A 50 6.75 -2.98 -15.75
C LYS A 50 8.11 -2.59 -15.18
N TRP A 51 8.35 -2.94 -13.91
CA TRP A 51 9.63 -2.72 -13.26
C TRP A 51 10.76 -3.48 -13.96
N GLN A 52 10.52 -4.76 -14.29
CA GLN A 52 11.47 -5.60 -15.02
C GLN A 52 11.79 -5.01 -16.40
N ASP A 53 10.78 -4.57 -17.15
CA ASP A 53 10.95 -3.97 -18.47
C ASP A 53 11.72 -2.64 -18.41
N SER A 54 11.46 -1.79 -17.41
CA SER A 54 12.24 -0.55 -17.20
C SER A 54 13.69 -0.90 -16.91
N THR A 55 13.92 -1.74 -15.91
CA THR A 55 15.24 -2.19 -15.47
C THR A 55 16.06 -2.76 -16.63
N ILE A 56 15.46 -3.62 -17.46
CA ILE A 56 16.15 -4.22 -18.62
C ILE A 56 16.49 -3.16 -19.67
N LYS A 57 15.59 -2.21 -19.95
CA LYS A 57 15.85 -1.12 -20.91
C LYS A 57 17.01 -0.25 -20.43
N ASP A 58 17.00 0.11 -19.16
CA ASP A 58 18.02 0.94 -18.54
C ASP A 58 19.38 0.23 -18.55
N LEU A 59 19.44 -1.04 -18.15
CA LEU A 59 20.64 -1.88 -18.23
C LEU A 59 21.17 -2.01 -19.67
N LYS A 60 20.28 -2.17 -20.66
CA LYS A 60 20.67 -2.26 -22.07
C LYS A 60 21.25 -0.94 -22.58
N GLN A 61 20.63 0.20 -22.24
CA GLN A 61 21.15 1.52 -22.60
C GLN A 61 22.51 1.80 -21.96
N TRP A 62 22.68 1.38 -20.70
CA TRP A 62 23.97 1.42 -20.01
C TRP A 62 25.05 0.62 -20.74
N TYR A 63 24.76 -0.64 -21.07
CA TYR A 63 25.69 -1.52 -21.76
C TYR A 63 26.13 -0.97 -23.12
N ILE A 64 25.19 -0.41 -23.90
CA ILE A 64 25.50 0.24 -25.18
C ILE A 64 26.40 1.47 -24.96
N SER A 65 26.18 2.25 -23.90
CA SER A 65 27.01 3.42 -23.60
C SER A 65 28.46 3.05 -23.26
N LEU A 66 28.69 1.88 -22.65
CA LEU A 66 30.03 1.35 -22.37
C LEU A 66 30.77 0.96 -23.66
N GLY A 67 30.10 0.26 -24.58
CA GLY A 67 30.70 -0.16 -25.86
C GLY A 67 31.16 1.04 -26.71
N ASN A 68 30.35 2.10 -26.79
CA ASN A 68 30.69 3.29 -27.57
C ASN A 68 31.91 4.05 -27.02
N GLN A 69 32.18 3.99 -25.72
CA GLN A 69 33.39 4.62 -25.14
C GLN A 69 34.67 3.88 -25.53
N GLU A 70 34.63 2.57 -25.71
CA GLU A 70 35.82 1.79 -26.11
C GLU A 70 36.19 2.03 -27.58
N GLU A 71 35.19 2.13 -28.46
CA GLU A 71 35.42 2.34 -29.89
C GLU A 71 35.90 3.77 -30.22
N GLY A 72 35.37 4.78 -29.52
CA GLY A 72 35.81 6.18 -29.66
C GLY A 72 37.27 6.41 -29.26
N GLY A 73 37.86 5.54 -28.43
CA GLY A 73 39.25 5.62 -28.00
C GLY A 73 40.28 5.13 -29.02
N ARG A 74 39.89 4.37 -30.05
CA ARG A 74 40.83 3.79 -31.03
C ARG A 74 40.97 4.56 -32.35
N GLY A 75 40.08 5.53 -32.63
CA GLY A 75 39.93 6.10 -33.98
C GLY A 75 40.57 7.45 -34.31
N SER A 76 40.93 8.31 -33.33
CA SER A 76 41.38 9.68 -33.67
C SER A 76 42.61 10.13 -32.89
N ARG A 77 43.78 9.68 -33.36
CA ARG A 77 45.09 10.13 -32.83
C ARG A 77 45.60 11.44 -33.46
N ASN A 78 44.86 12.06 -34.38
CA ASN A 78 45.35 13.19 -35.18
C ASN A 78 44.50 14.48 -35.17
N HIS A 79 43.51 14.64 -34.29
CA HIS A 79 42.83 15.93 -34.14
C HIS A 79 43.36 16.71 -32.95
N ARG A 80 44.34 17.57 -33.27
CA ARG A 80 44.87 18.64 -32.42
C ARG A 80 43.74 19.64 -32.14
N TYR A 81 43.04 19.45 -31.03
CA TYR A 81 42.08 20.44 -30.53
C TYR A 81 42.85 21.68 -30.03
N THR A 82 42.69 22.80 -30.73
CA THR A 82 42.93 24.14 -30.18
C THR A 82 41.84 24.42 -29.15
N MET A 83 42.20 24.43 -27.86
CA MET A 83 41.29 24.87 -26.80
C MET A 83 40.93 26.35 -27.00
N SER A 84 39.70 26.62 -27.43
CA SER A 84 39.07 27.92 -27.23
C SER A 84 38.59 28.03 -25.79
N ARG A 85 39.08 29.06 -25.11
CA ARG A 85 38.91 29.30 -23.68
C ARG A 85 37.58 30.01 -23.44
N THR A 86 36.49 29.27 -23.32
CA THR A 86 35.19 29.86 -22.96
C THR A 86 35.13 30.14 -21.47
N ARG A 87 34.95 31.42 -21.15
CA ARG A 87 34.95 32.03 -19.82
C ARG A 87 33.68 31.63 -19.06
N THR A 88 33.80 30.77 -18.05
CA THR A 88 32.72 30.44 -17.12
C THR A 88 32.42 31.63 -16.21
N ARG A 89 31.19 32.15 -16.33
CA ARG A 89 30.64 33.19 -15.47
C ARG A 89 30.14 32.52 -14.19
N THR A 90 30.70 32.90 -13.05
CA THR A 90 30.25 32.50 -11.70
C THR A 90 28.87 33.08 -11.43
N PHE A 91 27.89 32.21 -11.16
CA PHE A 91 26.58 32.61 -10.62
C PHE A 91 26.62 32.35 -9.11
N VAL A 92 26.56 33.44 -8.32
CA VAL A 92 26.41 33.41 -6.87
C VAL A 92 24.92 33.28 -6.59
N GLY A 93 24.49 32.08 -6.18
CA GLY A 93 23.14 31.83 -5.69
C GLY A 93 23.06 32.06 -4.18
N THR A 94 22.34 33.10 -3.78
CA THR A 94 21.94 33.41 -2.42
C THR A 94 20.99 32.37 -1.85
N THR A 95 21.16 32.04 -0.57
CA THR A 95 20.31 31.14 0.22
C THR A 95 18.88 31.69 0.39
N PRO A 96 17.84 30.83 0.43
CA PRO A 96 16.51 31.27 0.83
C PRO A 96 16.45 31.43 2.35
N ARG A 97 16.14 32.65 2.79
CA ARG A 97 15.84 33.03 4.16
C ARG A 97 14.45 32.49 4.52
N MET A 98 14.38 31.53 5.43
CA MET A 98 13.14 31.10 6.07
C MET A 98 12.59 32.28 6.88
N SER A 99 11.44 32.82 6.47
CA SER A 99 10.68 33.79 7.25
C SER A 99 9.64 33.05 8.09
N GLU A 100 9.77 33.13 9.40
CA GLU A 100 8.73 32.79 10.38
C GLU A 100 7.47 33.63 10.14
N PRO A 101 6.26 33.06 10.21
CA PRO A 101 5.06 33.83 10.46
C PRO A 101 4.83 33.92 11.98
N LEU A 102 5.18 35.07 12.55
CA LEU A 102 4.73 35.53 13.86
C LEU A 102 3.21 35.67 13.81
N ARG A 103 2.49 34.89 14.62
CA ARG A 103 1.03 34.93 14.73
C ARG A 103 0.65 35.62 16.04
N ASP A 104 0.47 36.94 15.97
CA ASP A 104 -0.19 37.70 17.02
C ASP A 104 -1.70 37.45 16.97
N HIS A 105 -2.25 36.99 18.08
CA HIS A 105 -3.68 36.85 18.33
C HIS A 105 -4.08 37.95 19.30
N GLN A 106 -4.69 39.02 18.78
CA GLN A 106 -5.29 40.05 19.60
C GLN A 106 -6.77 40.18 19.26
N SER A 107 -7.57 39.92 20.28
CA SER A 107 -9.01 40.07 20.41
C SER A 107 -9.52 41.47 20.05
N THR A 108 -10.70 41.60 19.43
CA THR A 108 -11.88 42.30 20.01
C THR A 108 -13.12 42.31 19.09
N ILE A 109 -14.21 41.87 19.72
CA ILE A 109 -15.66 42.19 19.66
C ILE A 109 -16.14 43.45 18.88
N ASP A 110 -17.24 43.24 18.13
CA ASP A 110 -18.39 44.05 17.70
C ASP A 110 -18.30 45.56 17.37
N LEU A 111 -18.81 45.98 16.19
CA LEU A 111 -20.12 46.67 15.98
C LEU A 111 -20.23 47.34 14.57
N GLU A 112 -21.28 46.97 13.82
CA GLU A 112 -22.18 47.80 12.97
C GLU A 112 -21.71 49.11 12.28
N ARG A 113 -21.65 49.13 10.92
CA ARG A 113 -22.26 50.12 9.96
C ARG A 113 -21.58 50.13 8.57
N GLN A 114 -22.38 50.07 7.51
CA GLN A 114 -22.07 50.46 6.12
C GLN A 114 -21.90 52.00 5.97
N PRO A 115 -21.54 52.64 4.80
CA PRO A 115 -21.18 52.14 3.46
C PRO A 115 -19.97 52.86 2.74
N HIS A 116 -19.64 52.37 1.53
CA HIS A 116 -19.00 53.03 0.36
C HIS A 116 -17.61 53.70 0.47
N MET A 117 -16.62 53.17 -0.26
CA MET A 117 -15.91 53.90 -1.34
C MET A 117 -14.98 52.94 -2.11
N GLY A 118 -15.02 53.03 -3.43
CA GLY A 118 -14.19 52.23 -4.33
C GLY A 118 -12.78 52.79 -4.49
N THR A 119 -11.85 51.92 -4.86
CA THR A 119 -10.66 52.29 -5.61
C THR A 119 -10.20 51.07 -6.41
N GLU A 120 -10.50 51.06 -7.71
CA GLU A 120 -9.89 50.13 -8.66
C GLU A 120 -8.41 50.48 -8.82
N LEU A 121 -7.52 49.54 -8.50
CA LEU A 121 -6.11 49.63 -8.84
C LEU A 121 -5.90 49.04 -10.23
N ARG A 122 -5.70 49.94 -11.19
CA ARG A 122 -5.40 49.70 -12.60
C ARG A 122 -4.06 48.96 -12.73
N SER A 123 -4.07 47.74 -13.28
CA SER A 123 -2.86 47.00 -13.65
C SER A 123 -2.23 47.58 -14.92
N VAL A 124 -0.91 47.74 -14.88
CA VAL A 124 -0.07 48.24 -15.98
C VAL A 124 0.16 47.09 -16.98
N PRO A 125 -0.05 47.27 -18.30
CA PRO A 125 0.30 46.27 -19.29
C PRO A 125 1.82 46.23 -19.49
N SER A 126 2.40 45.03 -19.36
CA SER A 126 3.77 44.75 -19.76
C SER A 126 3.92 44.80 -21.28
N LEU A 127 4.89 45.59 -21.76
CA LEU A 127 5.30 45.61 -23.16
C LEU A 127 5.91 44.27 -23.58
N PRO A 128 5.65 43.81 -24.83
CA PRO A 128 6.38 42.68 -25.40
C PRO A 128 7.82 43.08 -25.75
N PRO A 129 8.79 42.15 -25.65
CA PRO A 129 10.17 42.42 -26.00
C PRO A 129 10.31 42.71 -27.50
N ALA A 130 11.10 43.74 -27.80
CA ALA A 130 11.41 44.17 -29.16
C ALA A 130 12.07 43.05 -29.96
N GLN A 131 11.46 42.69 -31.10
CA GLN A 131 12.08 41.88 -32.13
C GLN A 131 13.13 42.73 -32.86
N VAL A 132 14.39 42.37 -32.66
CA VAL A 132 15.52 42.87 -33.45
C VAL A 132 15.49 42.13 -34.78
N HIS A 133 15.09 42.83 -35.84
CA HIS A 133 15.25 42.36 -37.21
C HIS A 133 16.69 42.62 -37.65
N ASP A 134 17.53 41.59 -37.60
CA ASP A 134 18.81 41.59 -38.32
C ASP A 134 18.54 41.27 -39.79
N ALA A 135 18.86 42.25 -40.64
CA ALA A 135 18.84 42.16 -42.08
C ALA A 135 20.20 41.61 -42.53
N ASP A 136 20.34 40.28 -42.52
CA ASP A 136 21.28 39.59 -43.41
C ASP A 136 20.81 38.15 -43.62
N GLY A 137 20.35 37.89 -44.84
CA GLY A 137 19.76 36.64 -45.28
C GLY A 137 20.78 35.52 -45.43
N HIS A 138 21.06 34.81 -44.35
CA HIS A 138 21.56 33.44 -44.40
C HIS A 138 20.72 32.56 -43.48
N ILE A 139 19.73 31.88 -44.07
CA ILE A 139 19.03 30.75 -43.46
C ILE A 139 20.01 29.57 -43.48
N GLY A 140 20.90 29.54 -42.49
CA GLY A 140 21.60 28.33 -42.11
C GLY A 140 20.67 27.53 -41.21
N ASP A 141 20.13 26.44 -41.73
CA ASP A 141 19.45 25.40 -40.93
C ASP A 141 20.48 24.78 -39.97
N HIS A 142 20.76 25.49 -38.87
CA HIS A 142 21.36 24.91 -37.69
C HIS A 142 20.32 23.99 -37.07
N VAL A 143 20.20 22.80 -37.64
CA VAL A 143 19.68 21.63 -36.93
C VAL A 143 20.61 21.45 -35.74
N GLU A 144 20.22 21.99 -34.59
CA GLU A 144 20.76 21.57 -33.30
C GLU A 144 20.57 20.06 -33.25
N ARG A 145 21.62 19.33 -33.62
CA ARG A 145 21.73 17.91 -33.31
C ARG A 145 21.78 17.86 -31.79
N HIS A 146 20.62 17.72 -31.16
CA HIS A 146 20.53 17.22 -29.81
C HIS A 146 21.18 15.84 -29.84
N GLU A 147 22.46 15.83 -29.48
CA GLU A 147 23.20 14.62 -29.22
C GLU A 147 22.38 13.86 -28.17
N PRO A 148 21.93 12.62 -28.48
CA PRO A 148 21.08 11.88 -27.56
C PRO A 148 21.84 11.78 -26.24
N GLN A 149 21.34 12.47 -25.21
CA GLN A 149 21.96 12.46 -23.90
C GLN A 149 21.94 11.02 -23.41
N HIS A 150 23.12 10.41 -23.36
CA HIS A 150 23.27 9.05 -22.86
C HIS A 150 22.71 9.00 -21.45
N PRO A 151 21.83 8.03 -21.14
CA PRO A 151 21.32 7.88 -19.80
C PRO A 151 22.52 7.64 -18.89
N SER A 152 22.67 8.53 -17.92
CA SER A 152 23.78 8.43 -16.99
C SER A 152 23.63 7.14 -16.17
N VAL A 153 24.74 6.52 -15.75
CA VAL A 153 24.73 5.38 -14.79
C VAL A 153 23.82 5.66 -13.59
N ARG A 154 23.71 6.95 -13.23
CA ARG A 154 22.76 7.49 -12.25
C ARG A 154 21.30 7.24 -12.61
N GLN A 155 20.82 7.57 -13.81
CA GLN A 155 19.43 7.32 -14.23
C GLN A 155 19.05 5.83 -14.23
N ILE A 156 19.99 4.96 -14.59
CA ILE A 156 19.77 3.51 -14.65
C ILE A 156 19.67 2.92 -13.24
N LEU A 157 20.58 3.32 -12.35
CA LEU A 157 20.53 2.93 -10.96
C LEU A 157 19.29 3.53 -10.27
N ASP A 158 18.91 4.77 -10.60
CA ASP A 158 17.68 5.41 -10.10
C ASP A 158 16.45 4.56 -10.54
N SER A 159 16.36 4.08 -11.78
CA SER A 159 15.24 3.21 -12.21
C SER A 159 15.14 1.86 -11.47
N LEU A 160 16.29 1.27 -11.11
CA LEU A 160 16.38 -0.05 -10.48
C LEU A 160 15.95 -0.02 -9.01
N PHE A 161 16.21 1.11 -8.35
CA PHE A 161 16.10 1.26 -6.91
C PHE A 161 15.22 2.43 -6.46
N ASP A 162 14.57 3.17 -7.36
CA ASP A 162 13.58 4.18 -7.00
C ASP A 162 12.26 3.49 -6.62
N PRO A 163 12.02 3.26 -5.33
CA PRO A 163 10.83 2.55 -4.88
C PRO A 163 9.57 3.39 -5.16
N MET A 164 9.74 4.71 -5.34
CA MET A 164 8.65 5.67 -5.54
C MET A 164 8.03 5.58 -6.93
N HIS A 165 8.76 5.09 -7.94
CA HIS A 165 8.18 4.83 -9.26
C HIS A 165 7.49 3.46 -9.34
N ALA A 166 7.80 2.53 -8.43
CA ALA A 166 7.09 1.24 -8.31
C ALA A 166 5.69 1.38 -7.72
N SER A 167 5.43 2.43 -6.92
CA SER A 167 4.08 2.93 -6.66
C SER A 167 3.58 3.73 -7.87
N THR A 168 3.53 3.08 -9.03
CA THR A 168 2.95 3.71 -10.22
C THR A 168 1.48 4.03 -9.92
N PRO A 169 0.99 5.25 -10.24
CA PRO A 169 -0.41 5.59 -10.06
C PRO A 169 -1.29 4.47 -10.62
N GLN A 170 -2.31 4.09 -9.86
CA GLN A 170 -3.25 3.01 -10.19
C GLN A 170 -3.84 3.18 -11.60
N ASP A 171 -3.87 4.43 -12.08
CA ASP A 171 -4.26 4.87 -13.42
C ASP A 171 -3.46 4.24 -14.56
N THR A 172 -2.23 3.76 -14.30
CA THR A 172 -1.42 3.11 -15.34
C THR A 172 -1.69 1.62 -15.51
N LEU A 173 -2.46 1.00 -14.61
CA LEU A 173 -2.77 -0.43 -14.68
C LEU A 173 -3.55 -0.74 -15.95
N SER A 174 -3.33 -1.92 -16.52
CA SER A 174 -4.16 -2.44 -17.59
C SER A 174 -5.63 -2.39 -17.18
N HIS A 175 -6.53 -2.10 -18.13
CA HIS A 175 -7.98 -2.10 -17.89
C HIS A 175 -8.48 -3.41 -17.24
N ARG A 176 -7.85 -4.56 -17.54
CA ARG A 176 -8.14 -5.82 -16.84
C ARG A 176 -7.81 -5.75 -15.35
N ASN A 177 -6.66 -5.19 -15.00
CA ASN A 177 -6.20 -5.09 -13.62
C ASN A 177 -6.96 -4.00 -12.85
N GLN A 178 -7.42 -2.94 -13.51
CA GLN A 178 -8.37 -1.99 -12.92
C GLN A 178 -9.68 -2.68 -12.50
N ARG A 179 -10.22 -3.59 -13.32
CA ARG A 179 -11.40 -4.41 -12.94
C ARG A 179 -11.12 -5.32 -11.75
N ILE A 180 -9.95 -5.94 -11.70
CA ILE A 180 -9.55 -6.79 -10.58
C ILE A 180 -9.43 -5.94 -9.31
N VAL A 181 -8.78 -4.78 -9.37
CA VAL A 181 -8.70 -3.83 -8.26
C VAL A 181 -10.10 -3.41 -7.78
N ALA A 182 -11.02 -3.12 -8.70
CA ALA A 182 -12.39 -2.78 -8.35
C ALA A 182 -13.11 -3.91 -7.59
N LEU A 183 -12.84 -5.17 -7.94
CA LEU A 183 -13.34 -6.35 -7.23
C LEU A 183 -12.64 -6.58 -5.88
N LEU A 184 -11.34 -6.28 -5.78
CA LEU A 184 -10.58 -6.44 -4.54
C LEU A 184 -11.10 -5.55 -3.40
N ARG A 185 -11.70 -4.40 -3.71
CA ARG A 185 -12.30 -3.50 -2.70
C ARG A 185 -13.44 -4.16 -1.91
N PRO A 186 -14.56 -4.58 -2.50
CA PRO A 186 -15.63 -5.23 -1.72
C PRO A 186 -15.17 -6.53 -1.05
N LEU A 187 -14.22 -7.26 -1.66
CA LEU A 187 -13.60 -8.43 -1.01
C LEU A 187 -12.84 -8.05 0.26
N SER A 188 -12.08 -6.95 0.22
CA SER A 188 -11.35 -6.44 1.36
C SER A 188 -12.28 -5.99 2.49
N ASP A 189 -13.38 -5.31 2.16
CA ASP A 189 -14.45 -4.98 3.13
C ASP A 189 -15.03 -6.24 3.77
N LEU A 190 -15.32 -7.28 2.96
CA LEU A 190 -15.82 -8.57 3.46
C LEU A 190 -14.83 -9.22 4.42
N GLN A 191 -13.54 -9.20 4.11
CA GLN A 191 -12.49 -9.75 4.97
C GLN A 191 -12.41 -9.03 6.32
N ILE A 192 -12.47 -7.69 6.33
CA ILE A 192 -12.47 -6.92 7.58
C ILE A 192 -13.69 -7.27 8.44
N VAL A 193 -14.88 -7.31 7.84
CA VAL A 193 -16.13 -7.61 8.56
C VAL A 193 -16.09 -9.03 9.11
N THR A 194 -15.60 -10.00 8.33
CA THR A 194 -15.49 -11.40 8.75
C THR A 194 -14.45 -11.56 9.86
N GLY A 195 -13.30 -10.91 9.74
CA GLY A 195 -12.27 -10.87 10.79
C GLY A 195 -12.76 -10.23 12.09
N LEU A 196 -13.48 -9.12 11.99
CA LEU A 196 -14.10 -8.48 13.15
C LEU A 196 -15.14 -9.40 13.79
N ALA A 197 -15.99 -10.05 12.99
CA ALA A 197 -17.03 -10.94 13.48
C ALA A 197 -16.46 -12.13 14.26
N ILE A 198 -15.39 -12.77 13.76
CA ILE A 198 -14.79 -13.94 14.43
C ILE A 198 -14.09 -13.56 15.73
N ILE A 199 -13.40 -12.42 15.79
CA ILE A 199 -12.82 -11.92 17.04
C ILE A 199 -13.89 -11.53 18.04
N VAL A 200 -14.97 -10.88 17.61
CA VAL A 200 -16.10 -10.56 18.50
C VAL A 200 -16.76 -11.84 19.02
N ALA A 201 -16.96 -12.86 18.18
CA ALA A 201 -17.48 -14.15 18.60
C ALA A 201 -16.59 -14.82 19.66
N GLY A 202 -15.26 -14.82 19.46
CA GLY A 202 -14.30 -15.29 20.45
C GLY A 202 -14.36 -14.49 21.76
N LEU A 203 -14.42 -13.16 21.69
CA LEU A 203 -14.53 -12.27 22.86
C LEU A 203 -15.83 -12.47 23.64
N VAL A 204 -16.95 -12.77 22.97
CA VAL A 204 -18.22 -13.09 23.65
C VAL A 204 -18.10 -14.40 24.43
N GLN A 205 -17.34 -15.37 23.90
CA GLN A 205 -17.07 -16.65 24.54
C GLN A 205 -15.83 -16.63 25.43
N TRP A 206 -15.31 -15.45 25.80
CA TRP A 206 -14.03 -15.28 26.52
C TRP A 206 -13.87 -16.17 27.76
N GLN A 207 -14.95 -16.43 28.52
CA GLN A 207 -14.85 -17.24 29.74
C GLN A 207 -15.00 -18.75 29.51
N SER A 208 -15.62 -19.16 28.39
CA SER A 208 -16.02 -20.54 28.14
C SER A 208 -15.26 -21.20 26.98
N ILE A 209 -14.58 -20.42 26.15
CA ILE A 209 -13.82 -20.93 25.01
C ILE A 209 -12.60 -21.72 25.49
N ASP A 210 -12.50 -22.97 25.07
CA ASP A 210 -11.27 -23.74 25.25
C ASP A 210 -10.15 -23.17 24.39
N PHE A 211 -8.93 -23.57 24.72
CA PHE A 211 -7.74 -23.00 24.12
C PHE A 211 -7.60 -23.36 22.63
N TYR A 212 -8.10 -24.53 22.20
CA TYR A 212 -8.08 -24.93 20.78
C TYR A 212 -8.90 -23.97 19.93
N HIS A 213 -10.16 -23.73 20.30
CA HIS A 213 -11.01 -22.80 19.59
C HIS A 213 -10.50 -21.35 19.68
N GLU A 214 -9.84 -20.99 20.80
CA GLU A 214 -9.21 -19.68 20.96
C GLU A 214 -8.10 -19.43 19.92
N GLN A 215 -7.26 -20.45 19.67
CA GLN A 215 -6.21 -20.39 18.63
C GLN A 215 -6.79 -20.42 17.22
N LEU A 216 -7.86 -21.18 16.97
CA LEU A 216 -8.56 -21.15 15.68
C LEU A 216 -9.12 -19.77 15.37
N VAL A 217 -9.76 -19.10 16.34
CA VAL A 217 -10.23 -17.71 16.19
C VAL A 217 -9.09 -16.78 15.78
N ASN A 218 -7.93 -16.91 16.43
CA ASN A 218 -6.74 -16.11 16.13
C ASN A 218 -6.18 -16.39 14.71
N ALA A 219 -6.14 -17.65 14.30
CA ALA A 219 -5.67 -18.06 12.98
C ALA A 219 -6.64 -17.61 11.87
N TYR A 220 -7.96 -17.72 12.09
CA TYR A 220 -8.97 -17.18 11.18
C TYR A 220 -8.86 -15.67 11.04
N TYR A 221 -8.70 -14.96 12.16
CA TYR A 221 -8.46 -13.52 12.13
C TYR A 221 -7.22 -13.20 11.29
N SER A 222 -6.10 -13.89 11.53
CA SER A 222 -4.86 -13.69 10.79
C SER A 222 -5.01 -13.99 9.29
N LEU A 223 -5.79 -15.00 8.89
CA LEU A 223 -6.13 -15.25 7.48
C LEU A 223 -6.88 -14.06 6.86
N THR A 224 -7.91 -13.55 7.53
CA THR A 224 -8.67 -12.40 7.03
C THR A 224 -7.81 -11.14 6.97
N LEU A 225 -6.98 -10.89 7.98
CA LEU A 225 -6.08 -9.74 8.06
C LEU A 225 -5.04 -9.76 6.94
N ASN A 226 -4.39 -10.91 6.69
CA ASN A 226 -3.40 -11.05 5.62
C ASN A 226 -4.02 -10.82 4.24
N SER A 227 -5.22 -11.35 4.01
CA SER A 227 -5.93 -11.13 2.75
C SER A 227 -6.40 -9.68 2.58
N PHE A 228 -6.85 -9.02 3.65
CA PHE A 228 -7.12 -7.59 3.68
C PHE A 228 -5.86 -6.77 3.37
N TRP A 229 -4.72 -7.14 3.98
CA TRP A 229 -3.47 -6.43 3.78
C TRP A 229 -2.94 -6.54 2.34
N ALA A 230 -3.14 -7.68 1.67
CA ALA A 230 -2.78 -7.83 0.25
C ALA A 230 -3.50 -6.83 -0.68
N THR A 231 -4.64 -6.27 -0.25
CA THR A 231 -5.47 -5.33 -1.03
C THR A 231 -5.50 -3.91 -0.46
N ARG A 232 -4.82 -3.66 0.67
CA ARG A 232 -4.99 -2.44 1.48
C ARG A 232 -4.54 -1.14 0.80
N VAL A 233 -3.78 -1.22 -0.29
CA VAL A 233 -3.29 -0.05 -1.03
C VAL A 233 -4.44 0.90 -1.40
N SER A 234 -5.63 0.36 -1.70
CA SER A 234 -6.81 1.18 -2.03
C SER A 234 -7.45 1.88 -0.81
N TYR A 235 -7.15 1.47 0.42
CA TYR A 235 -7.77 1.98 1.66
C TYR A 235 -6.93 3.05 2.36
N MET A 236 -5.62 2.97 2.14
CA MET A 236 -4.65 3.85 2.77
C MET A 236 -4.32 5.06 1.90
N ASP A 237 -4.93 5.18 0.72
CA ASP A 237 -4.83 6.39 -0.08
C ASP A 237 -5.51 7.54 0.66
N VAL A 238 -4.68 8.47 1.15
CA VAL A 238 -5.14 9.64 1.89
C VAL A 238 -5.56 10.76 0.92
N GLU A 239 -5.19 10.67 -0.36
CA GLU A 239 -5.49 11.66 -1.40
C GLU A 239 -6.73 11.29 -2.23
N SER A 240 -7.29 10.09 -2.04
CA SER A 240 -8.51 9.67 -2.73
C SER A 240 -9.67 10.64 -2.51
N ASP A 241 -10.27 11.09 -3.62
CA ASP A 241 -11.48 11.91 -3.66
C ASP A 241 -12.77 11.11 -3.34
N GLU A 242 -12.65 9.83 -2.95
CA GLU A 242 -13.79 9.02 -2.53
C GLU A 242 -14.58 9.64 -1.37
N ASP A 243 -15.88 9.31 -1.30
CA ASP A 243 -16.79 9.74 -0.23
C ASP A 243 -16.12 9.63 1.14
N THR A 244 -15.72 10.77 1.68
CA THR A 244 -14.84 10.87 2.85
C THR A 244 -15.39 10.10 4.05
N TRP A 245 -16.72 9.96 4.13
CA TRP A 245 -17.39 9.20 5.18
C TRP A 245 -17.23 7.69 5.07
N VAL A 246 -17.34 7.11 3.87
CA VAL A 246 -17.20 5.64 3.67
C VAL A 246 -15.77 5.22 4.00
N LEU A 247 -14.79 6.00 3.54
CA LEU A 247 -13.38 5.78 3.84
C LEU A 247 -13.10 5.91 5.36
N PHE A 248 -13.68 6.92 6.01
CA PHE A 248 -13.60 7.07 7.46
C PHE A 248 -14.17 5.86 8.20
N LEU A 249 -15.38 5.42 7.84
CA LEU A 249 -16.02 4.26 8.47
C LEU A 249 -15.17 2.99 8.30
N ARG A 250 -14.66 2.73 7.10
CA ARG A 250 -13.74 1.61 6.83
C ARG A 250 -12.53 1.65 7.75
N ARG A 251 -11.85 2.80 7.85
CA ARG A 251 -10.68 2.97 8.73
C ARG A 251 -11.01 2.74 10.20
N VAL A 252 -12.16 3.22 10.67
CA VAL A 252 -12.61 3.00 12.07
C VAL A 252 -12.87 1.51 12.33
N VAL A 253 -13.54 0.81 11.40
CA VAL A 253 -13.82 -0.63 11.53
C VAL A 253 -12.51 -1.43 11.55
N VAL A 254 -11.57 -1.14 10.65
CA VAL A 254 -10.25 -1.79 10.63
C VAL A 254 -9.49 -1.51 11.92
N LEU A 255 -9.43 -0.25 12.37
CA LEU A 255 -8.75 0.11 13.62
C LEU A 255 -9.35 -0.62 14.82
N THR A 256 -10.68 -0.67 14.91
CA THR A 256 -11.40 -1.39 15.99
C THR A 256 -11.05 -2.88 15.94
N SER A 257 -11.10 -3.49 14.76
CA SER A 257 -10.73 -4.88 14.53
C SER A 257 -9.31 -5.18 15.01
N CYS A 258 -8.33 -4.35 14.65
CA CYS A 258 -6.94 -4.55 15.06
C CYS A 258 -6.74 -4.37 16.57
N ILE A 259 -7.41 -3.40 17.21
CA ILE A 259 -7.36 -3.22 18.68
C ILE A 259 -7.92 -4.45 19.40
N LEU A 260 -9.06 -4.97 18.94
CA LEU A 260 -9.66 -6.17 19.53
C LEU A 260 -8.74 -7.40 19.38
N ASN A 261 -8.08 -7.56 18.24
CA ASN A 261 -7.12 -8.64 18.06
C ASN A 261 -5.86 -8.48 18.93
N ILE A 262 -5.36 -7.26 19.14
CA ILE A 262 -4.26 -7.01 20.09
C ILE A 262 -4.66 -7.48 21.50
N VAL A 263 -5.88 -7.15 21.95
CA VAL A 263 -6.41 -7.62 23.24
C VAL A 263 -6.51 -9.16 23.28
N TRP A 264 -6.98 -9.77 22.19
CA TRP A 264 -7.06 -11.23 22.05
C TRP A 264 -5.70 -11.92 22.14
N GLN A 265 -4.70 -11.40 21.41
CA GLN A 265 -3.32 -11.90 21.41
C GLN A 265 -2.66 -11.79 22.79
N PHE A 266 -2.86 -10.67 23.50
CA PHE A 266 -2.36 -10.54 24.87
C PHE A 266 -2.98 -11.57 25.81
N ARG A 267 -4.27 -11.88 25.65
CA ARG A 267 -4.92 -12.91 26.44
C ARG A 267 -4.35 -14.29 26.15
N ILE A 268 -4.21 -14.67 24.88
CA ILE A 268 -3.58 -15.93 24.49
C ILE A 268 -2.21 -16.05 25.19
N TYR A 269 -1.39 -15.01 25.08
CA TYR A 269 -0.07 -14.94 25.71
C TYR A 269 -0.11 -15.09 27.24
N PHE A 270 -1.03 -14.40 27.91
CA PHE A 270 -1.16 -14.51 29.36
C PHE A 270 -1.66 -15.89 29.77
N ARG A 271 -2.64 -16.45 29.07
CA ARG A 271 -3.18 -17.78 29.35
C ARG A 271 -2.10 -18.83 29.19
N GLU A 272 -1.39 -18.82 28.07
CA GLU A 272 -0.25 -19.71 27.79
C GLU A 272 0.83 -19.65 28.90
N ASN A 273 1.23 -18.45 29.33
CA ASN A 273 2.26 -18.31 30.36
C ASN A 273 1.80 -18.57 31.81
N THR A 274 0.53 -18.30 32.15
CA THR A 274 0.07 -18.35 33.55
C THR A 274 -0.50 -19.69 33.94
N THR A 275 -1.17 -20.38 33.02
CA THR A 275 -1.80 -21.66 33.32
C THR A 275 -0.81 -22.81 33.24
N GLY A 276 0.29 -22.65 32.50
CA GLY A 276 1.19 -23.77 32.21
C GLY A 276 0.49 -24.89 31.44
N ASP A 277 -0.65 -24.59 30.81
CA ASP A 277 -1.42 -25.54 29.99
C ASP A 277 -0.60 -25.98 28.73
N TRP A 278 0.52 -25.30 28.45
CA TRP A 278 1.53 -25.69 27.47
C TRP A 278 2.74 -26.30 28.18
N ASP A 279 2.81 -27.63 28.22
CA ASP A 279 4.06 -28.34 28.49
C ASP A 279 4.33 -29.31 27.33
N ASP A 280 5.02 -28.80 26.30
CA ASP A 280 5.44 -29.56 25.13
C ASP A 280 6.36 -30.75 25.47
N ASP A 281 6.96 -30.75 26.67
CA ASP A 281 7.94 -31.75 27.10
C ASP A 281 7.34 -32.91 27.92
N VAL A 282 6.08 -32.83 28.39
CA VAL A 282 5.56 -33.75 29.44
C VAL A 282 4.23 -34.49 29.11
N GLY A 283 3.54 -34.24 28.00
CA GLY A 283 2.39 -35.07 27.59
C GLY A 283 1.26 -34.33 26.87
N PRO A 284 0.21 -35.00 26.33
CA PRO A 284 -0.69 -34.51 25.27
C PRO A 284 -1.53 -33.27 25.60
N CYS A 285 -0.87 -32.13 25.68
CA CYS A 285 -1.44 -30.80 25.52
C CYS A 285 -1.90 -30.60 24.06
N PHE A 286 -2.71 -29.57 23.84
CA PHE A 286 -3.12 -29.12 22.52
C PHE A 286 -1.95 -29.19 21.53
N ARG A 287 -2.08 -29.98 20.45
CA ARG A 287 -0.99 -30.21 19.51
C ARG A 287 -0.97 -29.15 18.43
N TYR A 288 0.16 -28.48 18.28
CA TYR A 288 0.35 -27.47 17.25
C TYR A 288 1.72 -27.64 16.60
N LEU A 289 1.81 -27.48 15.28
CA LEU A 289 3.06 -27.73 14.55
C LEU A 289 4.02 -26.54 14.59
N ASP A 290 3.61 -25.40 15.16
CA ASP A 290 4.47 -24.25 15.29
C ASP A 290 5.37 -24.39 16.52
N ARG A 291 6.64 -24.70 16.26
CA ARG A 291 7.70 -24.68 17.28
C ARG A 291 8.33 -23.30 17.44
N SER A 292 7.71 -22.26 16.89
CA SER A 292 8.21 -20.90 17.10
C SER A 292 8.15 -20.57 18.59
N ASN A 293 9.11 -19.76 19.05
CA ASN A 293 9.07 -19.29 20.42
C ASN A 293 7.78 -18.46 20.60
N PRO A 294 6.88 -18.82 21.52
CA PRO A 294 5.56 -18.18 21.61
C PRO A 294 5.65 -16.69 21.95
N LEU A 295 6.69 -16.31 22.69
CA LEU A 295 7.02 -14.91 22.96
C LEU A 295 7.36 -14.17 21.66
N PHE A 296 8.19 -14.76 20.81
CA PHE A 296 8.60 -14.12 19.55
C PHE A 296 7.41 -14.00 18.60
N GLY A 297 6.64 -15.07 18.39
CA GLY A 297 5.45 -15.05 17.53
C GLY A 297 4.46 -13.98 17.98
N THR A 298 4.04 -14.03 19.23
CA THR A 298 3.03 -13.11 19.77
C THR A 298 3.51 -11.66 19.75
N ILE A 299 4.75 -11.38 20.18
CA ILE A 299 5.29 -10.01 20.18
C ILE A 299 5.44 -9.49 18.76
N PHE A 300 5.91 -10.31 17.82
CA PHE A 300 6.12 -9.89 16.44
C PHE A 300 4.81 -9.46 15.78
N TRP A 301 3.77 -10.28 15.86
CA TRP A 301 2.45 -9.96 15.33
C TRP A 301 1.82 -8.76 16.05
N THR A 302 1.90 -8.72 17.38
CA THR A 302 1.33 -7.62 18.19
C THR A 302 2.02 -6.28 17.92
N ALA A 303 3.35 -6.27 17.80
CA ALA A 303 4.11 -5.06 17.48
C ALA A 303 3.76 -4.55 16.08
N GLY A 304 3.70 -5.44 15.10
CA GLY A 304 3.30 -5.11 13.74
C GLY A 304 1.88 -4.54 13.64
N LEU A 305 0.91 -5.19 14.30
CA LEU A 305 -0.47 -4.70 14.43
C LEU A 305 -0.55 -3.36 15.16
N THR A 306 0.26 -3.15 16.19
CA THR A 306 0.30 -1.86 16.92
C THR A 306 0.81 -0.75 16.01
N LEU A 307 1.87 -0.99 15.23
CA LEU A 307 2.34 -0.04 14.23
C LEU A 307 1.27 0.27 13.17
N PHE A 308 0.52 -0.74 12.73
CA PHE A 308 -0.60 -0.56 11.81
C PHE A 308 -1.72 0.30 12.42
N CYS A 309 -2.12 0.02 13.67
CA CYS A 309 -3.10 0.83 14.41
C CYS A 309 -2.68 2.29 14.52
N LEU A 310 -1.40 2.57 14.83
CA LEU A 310 -0.88 3.93 14.93
C LEU A 310 -0.93 4.65 13.58
N ALA A 311 -0.58 3.97 12.49
CA ALA A 311 -0.67 4.50 11.14
C ALA A 311 -2.13 4.75 10.70
N LEU A 312 -3.06 3.88 11.08
CA LEU A 312 -4.49 4.10 10.82
C LEU A 312 -5.04 5.26 11.64
N ALA A 313 -4.70 5.33 12.92
CA ALA A 313 -5.12 6.42 13.80
C ALA A 313 -4.62 7.78 13.30
N SER A 314 -3.39 7.86 12.77
CA SER A 314 -2.88 9.09 12.16
C SER A 314 -3.64 9.47 10.88
N CYS A 315 -4.19 8.51 10.14
CA CYS A 315 -5.01 8.73 8.94
C CYS A 315 -6.47 9.09 9.20
N LEU A 316 -6.98 8.92 10.43
CA LEU A 316 -8.41 9.14 10.73
C LEU A 316 -8.80 10.62 10.71
N PHE A 317 -7.92 11.49 11.20
CA PHE A 317 -8.20 12.92 11.32
C PHE A 317 -7.26 13.74 10.46
N LYS A 318 -7.79 14.82 9.86
CA LYS A 318 -7.00 15.76 9.07
C LYS A 318 -5.87 16.38 9.90
N GLN A 319 -6.10 16.61 11.21
CA GLN A 319 -5.09 17.16 12.12
C GLN A 319 -3.95 16.18 12.43
N THR A 320 -4.09 14.87 12.23
CA THR A 320 -3.03 13.89 12.49
C THR A 320 -2.29 13.46 11.22
N ARG A 321 -2.82 13.81 10.04
CA ARG A 321 -2.25 13.48 8.73
C ARG A 321 -0.83 13.99 8.53
N TRP A 322 -0.45 15.12 9.13
CA TRP A 322 0.91 15.67 9.03
C TRP A 322 1.98 14.69 9.53
N VAL A 323 1.63 13.76 10.44
CA VAL A 323 2.56 12.71 10.91
C VAL A 323 2.95 11.77 9.77
N ASN A 324 1.99 11.42 8.91
CA ASN A 324 2.24 10.55 7.75
C ASN A 324 2.99 11.29 6.65
N GLU A 325 2.66 12.57 6.42
CA GLU A 325 3.41 13.42 5.49
C GLU A 325 4.87 13.59 5.94
N TRP A 326 5.09 13.82 7.24
CA TRP A 326 6.43 13.88 7.81
C TRP A 326 7.16 12.55 7.69
N TYR A 327 6.50 11.42 7.98
CA TYR A 327 7.06 10.08 7.83
C TYR A 327 7.53 9.80 6.39
N PHE A 328 6.70 10.13 5.40
CA PHE A 328 7.06 9.98 3.99
C PHE A 328 8.18 10.92 3.57
N ALA A 329 8.14 12.19 3.98
CA ALA A 329 9.23 13.13 3.71
C ALA A 329 10.55 12.65 4.32
N ALA A 330 10.51 12.09 5.53
CA ALA A 330 11.69 11.55 6.22
C ALA A 330 12.24 10.30 5.53
N THR A 331 11.39 9.36 5.13
CA THR A 331 11.80 8.15 4.42
C THR A 331 12.31 8.46 3.01
N GLU A 332 11.66 9.37 2.28
CA GLU A 332 12.13 9.83 0.98
C GLU A 332 13.48 10.56 1.09
N TRP A 333 13.64 11.44 2.09
CA TRP A 333 14.90 12.12 2.35
C TRP A 333 16.03 11.13 2.66
N LEU A 334 15.77 10.16 3.53
CA LEU A 334 16.78 9.17 3.93
C LEU A 334 17.14 8.24 2.76
N SER A 335 16.15 7.83 1.96
CA SER A 335 16.36 7.09 0.70
C SER A 335 17.31 7.87 -0.22
N LYS A 336 17.00 9.14 -0.50
CA LYS A 336 17.83 10.03 -1.33
C LYS A 336 19.23 10.22 -0.74
N PHE A 337 19.35 10.31 0.58
CA PHE A 337 20.62 10.48 1.26
C PHE A 337 21.52 9.24 1.12
N LEU A 338 21.03 8.07 1.52
CA LEU A 338 21.75 6.80 1.42
C LEU A 338 22.15 6.50 -0.02
N TRP A 339 21.25 6.81 -0.94
CA TRP A 339 21.49 6.65 -2.35
C TRP A 339 22.59 7.57 -2.90
N ARG A 340 22.56 8.86 -2.55
CA ARG A 340 23.65 9.79 -2.92
C ARG A 340 24.99 9.37 -2.33
N TRP A 341 24.98 8.83 -1.11
CA TRP A 341 26.18 8.31 -0.47
C TRP A 341 26.74 7.10 -1.23
N PHE A 342 25.89 6.13 -1.59
CA PHE A 342 26.27 5.00 -2.42
C PHE A 342 26.79 5.42 -3.80
N GLN A 343 26.12 6.37 -4.46
CA GLN A 343 26.58 6.91 -5.74
C GLN A 343 27.92 7.65 -5.62
N ALA A 344 28.14 8.39 -4.53
CA ALA A 344 29.42 9.05 -4.26
C ALA A 344 30.54 8.01 -4.08
N ALA A 345 30.28 6.92 -3.36
CA ALA A 345 31.23 5.82 -3.18
C ALA A 345 31.59 5.15 -4.52
N LEU A 346 30.59 4.88 -5.39
CA LEU A 346 30.81 4.30 -6.72
C LEU A 346 31.58 5.23 -7.67
N THR A 347 31.35 6.54 -7.59
CA THR A 347 31.95 7.51 -8.52
C THR A 347 33.31 8.06 -8.05
N GLY A 348 33.65 7.89 -6.76
CA GLY A 348 34.90 8.33 -6.15
C GLY A 348 36.17 7.82 -6.82
N ASP A 349 36.07 6.78 -7.66
CA ASP A 349 37.19 6.16 -8.37
C ASP A 349 37.72 6.99 -9.56
N ARG A 350 37.01 8.04 -9.99
CA ARG A 350 37.45 8.90 -11.12
C ARG A 350 38.71 9.73 -10.83
N PHE A 351 39.15 9.82 -9.58
CA PHE A 351 40.35 10.60 -9.23
C PHE A 351 41.68 9.83 -9.37
N ILE A 352 41.66 8.50 -9.57
CA ILE A 352 42.89 7.70 -9.63
C ILE A 352 43.48 7.63 -11.05
N SER A 353 42.70 7.90 -12.09
CA SER A 353 43.06 7.50 -13.46
C SER A 353 44.00 8.45 -14.24
N ARG A 354 44.12 9.75 -13.91
CA ARG A 354 44.58 10.70 -14.96
C ARG A 354 46.06 11.10 -15.03
N GLY A 355 47.03 10.42 -14.41
CA GLY A 355 48.41 10.85 -14.71
C GLY A 355 49.64 10.24 -14.04
N THR A 356 49.71 8.96 -13.67
CA THR A 356 51.01 8.42 -13.21
C THR A 356 51.42 7.10 -13.89
N SER A 357 52.39 7.26 -14.79
CA SER A 357 53.22 6.26 -15.48
C SER A 357 53.54 5.01 -14.66
N THR A 358 52.93 3.89 -15.07
CA THR A 358 53.32 2.46 -15.14
C THR A 358 54.38 1.78 -14.26
N THR A 359 55.03 2.37 -13.26
CA THR A 359 56.07 1.62 -12.51
C THR A 359 55.88 1.68 -10.99
N VAL A 360 55.50 0.53 -10.43
CA VAL A 360 55.36 0.17 -9.01
C VAL A 360 54.03 0.59 -8.34
N LEU A 361 53.20 -0.41 -8.04
CA LEU A 361 52.00 -0.29 -7.20
C LEU A 361 52.44 0.10 -5.78
N SER A 362 52.42 1.40 -5.48
CA SER A 362 52.69 1.87 -4.12
C SER A 362 51.67 1.25 -3.16
N PRO A 363 52.07 0.75 -1.96
CA PRO A 363 51.13 0.23 -0.96
C PRO A 363 50.05 1.25 -0.59
N ARG A 364 50.32 2.55 -0.76
CA ARG A 364 49.32 3.63 -0.59
C ARG A 364 48.19 3.56 -1.61
N LYS A 365 48.46 3.13 -2.86
CA LYS A 365 47.44 2.95 -3.90
C LYS A 365 46.55 1.75 -3.58
N LEU A 366 47.15 0.64 -3.14
CA LEU A 366 46.42 -0.55 -2.72
C LEU A 366 45.52 -0.27 -1.50
N PHE A 367 46.05 0.43 -0.49
CA PHE A 367 45.29 0.80 0.69
C PHE A 367 44.10 1.70 0.37
N ARG A 368 44.27 2.70 -0.53
CA ARG A 368 43.15 3.53 -0.99
C ARG A 368 42.10 2.73 -1.75
N ALA A 369 42.52 1.84 -2.65
CA ALA A 369 41.59 0.98 -3.37
C ALA A 369 40.78 0.07 -2.42
N LEU A 370 41.44 -0.48 -1.40
CA LEU A 370 40.77 -1.28 -0.37
C LEU A 370 39.75 -0.45 0.43
N LEU A 371 40.12 0.76 0.85
CA LEU A 371 39.19 1.65 1.55
C LEU A 371 37.98 2.03 0.69
N THR A 372 38.18 2.35 -0.59
CA THR A 372 37.08 2.62 -1.52
C THR A 372 36.19 1.39 -1.71
N ALA A 373 36.76 0.19 -1.82
CA ALA A 373 35.98 -1.04 -1.89
C ALA A 373 35.15 -1.26 -0.61
N ILE A 374 35.73 -1.04 0.57
CA ILE A 374 35.01 -1.14 1.85
C ILE A 374 33.88 -0.10 1.91
N GLU A 375 34.12 1.14 1.45
CA GLU A 375 33.11 2.20 1.42
C GLU A 375 31.94 1.86 0.49
N VAL A 376 32.22 1.34 -0.71
CA VAL A 376 31.19 0.87 -1.66
C VAL A 376 30.39 -0.30 -1.08
N LEU A 377 31.05 -1.27 -0.44
CA LEU A 377 30.38 -2.40 0.18
C LEU A 377 29.52 -1.98 1.38
N ALA A 378 30.04 -1.11 2.25
CA ALA A 378 29.31 -0.61 3.41
C ALA A 378 28.10 0.24 3.01
N SER A 379 28.24 1.10 2.01
CA SER A 379 27.13 1.91 1.49
C SER A 379 26.09 1.07 0.75
N GLY A 380 26.52 0.09 -0.07
CA GLY A 380 25.60 -0.86 -0.70
C GLY A 380 24.84 -1.69 0.34
N PHE A 381 25.52 -2.19 1.38
CA PHE A 381 24.88 -2.90 2.48
C PHE A 381 23.87 -2.03 3.22
N ALA A 382 24.20 -0.78 3.52
CA ALA A 382 23.28 0.15 4.16
C ALA A 382 22.02 0.42 3.33
N VAL A 383 22.16 0.58 2.01
CA VAL A 383 21.01 0.72 1.08
C VAL A 383 20.13 -0.53 1.12
N VAL A 384 20.71 -1.74 1.07
CA VAL A 384 19.96 -2.99 1.12
C VAL A 384 19.24 -3.17 2.46
N VAL A 385 19.93 -2.95 3.59
CA VAL A 385 19.33 -3.04 4.93
C VAL A 385 18.18 -2.04 5.07
N TYR A 386 18.38 -0.81 4.59
CA TYR A 386 17.34 0.20 4.63
C TYR A 386 16.14 -0.15 3.73
N PHE A 387 16.38 -0.69 2.53
CA PHE A 387 15.33 -1.20 1.64
C PHE A 387 14.52 -2.32 2.32
N LEU A 388 15.20 -3.29 2.94
CA LEU A 388 14.53 -4.38 3.68
C LEU A 388 13.75 -3.84 4.88
N PHE A 389 14.26 -2.82 5.56
CA PHE A 389 13.56 -2.15 6.64
C PHE A 389 12.29 -1.43 6.16
N LEU A 390 12.37 -0.70 5.04
CA LEU A 390 11.19 -0.09 4.41
C LEU A 390 10.18 -1.15 3.98
N GLN A 391 10.63 -2.26 3.43
CA GLN A 391 9.76 -3.36 3.05
C GLN A 391 9.08 -3.99 4.27
N LEU A 392 9.80 -4.14 5.39
CA LEU A 392 9.22 -4.62 6.64
C LEU A 392 8.16 -3.66 7.17
N LEU A 393 8.43 -2.35 7.16
CA LEU A 393 7.43 -1.34 7.52
C LEU A 393 6.23 -1.37 6.57
N ASP A 394 6.47 -1.55 5.27
CA ASP A 394 5.42 -1.66 4.25
C ASP A 394 4.58 -2.93 4.40
N VAL A 395 5.09 -4.00 4.99
CA VAL A 395 4.30 -5.19 5.32
C VAL A 395 3.38 -4.92 6.51
N TRP A 396 3.85 -4.21 7.53
CA TRP A 396 3.09 -4.02 8.78
C TRP A 396 2.21 -2.78 8.76
N SER A 397 2.76 -1.61 8.46
CA SER A 397 2.09 -0.33 8.64
C SER A 397 1.75 0.36 7.32
N TYR A 398 2.61 1.27 6.90
CA TYR A 398 2.40 2.21 5.83
C TYR A 398 3.75 2.45 5.18
N GLY A 399 3.85 2.21 3.87
CA GLY A 399 5.09 2.30 3.14
C GLY A 399 4.87 2.49 1.65
N SER A 400 5.93 2.93 0.98
CA SER A 400 6.08 2.90 -0.47
C SER A 400 6.93 1.68 -0.86
N GLY A 401 6.64 0.53 -0.24
CA GLY A 401 7.39 -0.70 -0.47
C GLY A 401 7.18 -1.23 -1.89
N PHE A 402 8.01 -2.21 -2.26
CA PHE A 402 7.89 -2.85 -3.55
C PHE A 402 6.70 -3.83 -3.51
N TYR A 403 5.55 -3.41 -4.04
CA TYR A 403 4.28 -4.15 -3.94
C TYR A 403 4.38 -5.65 -4.24
N PRO A 404 5.13 -6.13 -5.25
CA PRO A 404 5.28 -7.58 -5.49
C PRO A 404 5.93 -8.32 -4.32
N LEU A 405 6.90 -7.71 -3.64
CA LEU A 405 7.54 -8.27 -2.45
C LEU A 405 6.61 -8.25 -1.24
N THR A 406 5.79 -7.21 -1.11
CA THR A 406 4.74 -7.13 -0.07
C THR A 406 3.69 -8.23 -0.28
N TRP A 407 3.24 -8.43 -1.53
CA TRP A 407 2.34 -9.52 -1.89
C TRP A 407 2.94 -10.90 -1.59
N LEU A 408 4.22 -11.14 -1.93
CA LEU A 408 4.92 -12.38 -1.60
C LEU A 408 4.96 -12.63 -0.08
N ALA A 409 5.18 -11.58 0.71
CA ALA A 409 5.15 -11.69 2.18
C ALA A 409 3.76 -12.12 2.67
N TYR A 410 2.68 -11.49 2.17
CA TYR A 410 1.32 -11.86 2.54
C TYR A 410 0.90 -13.25 2.05
N LEU A 411 1.40 -13.71 0.90
CA LEU A 411 1.23 -15.09 0.45
C LEU A 411 1.92 -16.07 1.41
N GLY A 412 3.13 -15.73 1.87
CA GLY A 412 3.84 -16.50 2.89
C GLY A 412 3.07 -16.56 4.21
N PHE A 413 2.60 -15.43 4.71
CA PHE A 413 1.78 -15.37 5.93
C PHE A 413 0.46 -16.11 5.81
N TYR A 414 -0.22 -16.02 4.66
CA TYR A 414 -1.40 -16.83 4.39
C TYR A 414 -1.08 -18.31 4.43
N THR A 415 -0.06 -18.75 3.70
CA THR A 415 0.34 -20.17 3.67
C THR A 415 0.67 -20.68 5.07
N TRP A 416 1.40 -19.87 5.85
CA TRP A 416 1.68 -20.15 7.26
C TRP A 416 0.39 -20.36 8.06
N ASN A 417 -0.53 -19.39 8.04
CA ASN A 417 -1.79 -19.49 8.78
C ASN A 417 -2.71 -20.62 8.28
N VAL A 418 -2.65 -21.01 7.00
CA VAL A 418 -3.35 -22.20 6.49
C VAL A 418 -2.76 -23.46 7.11
N LEU A 419 -1.43 -23.58 7.17
CA LEU A 419 -0.77 -24.70 7.82
C LEU A 419 -1.11 -24.75 9.31
N ASP A 420 -1.22 -23.60 9.97
CA ASP A 420 -1.61 -23.50 11.36
C ASP A 420 -3.03 -24.04 11.57
N VAL A 421 -4.02 -23.56 10.82
CA VAL A 421 -5.41 -24.07 10.89
C VAL A 421 -5.47 -25.58 10.61
N VAL A 422 -4.84 -26.02 9.51
CA VAL A 422 -4.90 -27.43 9.11
C VAL A 422 -4.20 -28.33 10.13
N SER A 423 -3.04 -27.92 10.65
CA SER A 423 -2.31 -28.70 11.65
C SER A 423 -3.06 -28.75 12.98
N MET A 424 -3.63 -27.63 13.44
CA MET A 424 -4.47 -27.59 14.65
C MET A 424 -5.65 -28.56 14.54
N VAL A 425 -6.37 -28.57 13.41
CA VAL A 425 -7.52 -29.46 13.22
C VAL A 425 -7.08 -30.93 13.12
N LEU A 426 -6.03 -31.23 12.34
CA LEU A 426 -5.62 -32.62 12.11
C LEU A 426 -4.96 -33.25 13.35
N LEU A 427 -4.13 -32.51 14.08
CA LEU A 427 -3.38 -33.04 15.20
C LEU A 427 -4.21 -33.21 16.48
N ASN A 428 -5.34 -32.49 16.61
CA ASN A 428 -6.23 -32.54 17.78
C ASN A 428 -7.51 -33.33 17.53
N ARG A 429 -7.65 -33.97 16.37
CA ARG A 429 -8.86 -34.72 16.00
C ARG A 429 -9.24 -35.78 17.03
N ASP A 430 -8.24 -36.48 17.59
CA ASP A 430 -8.45 -37.56 18.56
C ASP A 430 -8.80 -37.04 19.97
N LEU A 431 -8.65 -35.73 20.22
CA LEU A 431 -8.97 -35.07 21.50
C LEU A 431 -10.39 -34.52 21.55
N LEU A 432 -11.10 -34.46 20.42
CA LEU A 432 -12.47 -33.98 20.34
C LEU A 432 -13.44 -35.02 20.91
N GLN A 433 -14.33 -34.59 21.81
CA GLN A 433 -15.32 -35.48 22.43
C GLN A 433 -16.38 -36.00 21.44
N GLU A 434 -16.71 -35.19 20.44
CA GLU A 434 -17.76 -35.47 19.46
C GLU A 434 -17.28 -35.12 18.05
N ASP A 435 -18.14 -35.35 17.04
CA ASP A 435 -17.82 -35.03 15.65
C ASP A 435 -18.05 -33.54 15.35
N GLU A 436 -16.96 -32.76 15.34
CA GLU A 436 -16.97 -31.36 14.93
C GLU A 436 -17.31 -31.14 13.45
N TRP A 437 -17.31 -32.21 12.65
CA TRP A 437 -17.68 -32.17 11.24
C TRP A 437 -19.19 -32.13 10.99
N ALA A 438 -20.00 -32.13 12.05
CA ALA A 438 -21.44 -31.96 11.95
C ALA A 438 -21.80 -30.59 11.34
N TRP A 439 -22.63 -30.60 10.29
CA TRP A 439 -23.06 -29.38 9.60
C TRP A 439 -24.12 -28.63 10.41
N GLY A 440 -23.70 -27.55 11.07
CA GLY A 440 -24.56 -26.58 11.75
C GLY A 440 -24.96 -25.39 10.87
N PHE A 441 -25.91 -24.58 11.34
CA PHE A 441 -26.29 -23.32 10.69
C PHE A 441 -25.08 -22.38 10.52
N GLY A 442 -24.21 -22.30 11.53
CA GLY A 442 -22.98 -21.50 11.51
C GLY A 442 -21.97 -21.93 10.44
N GLN A 443 -22.07 -23.15 9.90
CA GLN A 443 -21.21 -23.64 8.82
C GLN A 443 -21.82 -23.43 7.44
N VAL A 444 -23.15 -23.57 7.32
CA VAL A 444 -23.87 -23.39 6.05
C VAL A 444 -23.86 -21.92 5.63
N LEU A 445 -24.06 -21.01 6.59
CA LEU A 445 -24.14 -19.58 6.29
C LEU A 445 -22.86 -19.04 5.61
N PRO A 446 -21.64 -19.27 6.13
CA PRO A 446 -20.40 -18.85 5.46
C PRO A 446 -20.24 -19.44 4.06
N MET A 447 -20.62 -20.70 3.85
CA MET A 447 -20.57 -21.33 2.52
C MET A 447 -21.53 -20.65 1.53
N VAL A 448 -22.72 -20.25 1.97
CA VAL A 448 -23.65 -19.45 1.15
C VAL A 448 -23.10 -18.05 0.93
N LEU A 449 -22.43 -17.44 1.90
CA LEU A 449 -21.79 -16.13 1.74
C LEU A 449 -20.65 -16.15 0.71
N ILE A 450 -19.98 -17.29 0.47
CA ILE A 450 -19.05 -17.43 -0.67
C ILE A 450 -19.76 -17.17 -2.01
N LEU A 451 -21.04 -17.53 -2.16
CA LEU A 451 -21.80 -17.23 -3.37
C LEU A 451 -21.98 -15.73 -3.60
N SER A 452 -22.01 -14.92 -2.53
CA SER A 452 -22.06 -13.45 -2.66
C SER A 452 -20.83 -12.89 -3.36
N VAL A 453 -19.65 -13.52 -3.18
CA VAL A 453 -18.43 -13.17 -3.90
C VAL A 453 -18.59 -13.42 -5.41
N LEU A 454 -19.25 -14.51 -5.80
CA LEU A 454 -19.51 -14.79 -7.21
C LEU A 454 -20.43 -13.74 -7.84
N PHE A 455 -21.46 -13.29 -7.11
CA PHE A 455 -22.32 -12.20 -7.58
C PHE A 455 -21.55 -10.88 -7.71
N LEU A 456 -20.69 -10.54 -6.73
CA LEU A 456 -19.81 -9.38 -6.82
C LEU A 456 -18.89 -9.42 -8.05
N VAL A 457 -18.33 -10.60 -8.36
CA VAL A 457 -17.54 -10.79 -9.59
C VAL A 457 -18.40 -10.49 -10.82
N VAL A 458 -19.59 -11.08 -10.92
CA VAL A 458 -20.48 -10.86 -12.07
C VAL A 458 -20.83 -9.38 -12.22
N ASP A 459 -21.17 -8.70 -11.13
CA ASP A 459 -21.58 -7.29 -11.15
C ASP A 459 -20.44 -6.36 -11.59
N VAL A 460 -19.23 -6.55 -11.04
CA VAL A 460 -18.04 -5.76 -11.41
C VAL A 460 -17.69 -5.96 -12.88
N PHE A 461 -17.78 -7.19 -13.39
CA PHE A 461 -17.46 -7.47 -14.80
C PHE A 461 -18.59 -7.07 -15.78
N ARG A 462 -19.85 -6.99 -15.32
CA ARG A 462 -20.99 -6.56 -16.14
C ARG A 462 -21.11 -5.04 -16.23
N GLY A 463 -21.07 -4.33 -15.10
CA GLY A 463 -21.32 -2.88 -15.05
C GLY A 463 -20.37 -2.06 -15.93
N HIS A 464 -19.15 -2.55 -16.16
CA HIS A 464 -18.17 -1.83 -16.96
C HIS A 464 -18.41 -1.91 -18.47
N ASN A 465 -19.15 -2.91 -18.96
CA ASN A 465 -19.50 -2.99 -20.38
C ASN A 465 -20.51 -1.89 -20.77
N GLU A 466 -21.35 -1.47 -19.83
CA GLU A 466 -22.34 -0.41 -20.05
C GLU A 466 -21.71 0.99 -20.06
N SER A 467 -20.64 1.23 -19.29
CA SER A 467 -19.92 2.52 -19.29
C SER A 467 -18.98 2.72 -20.49
N ALA A 468 -18.55 1.63 -21.15
CA ALA A 468 -17.75 1.71 -22.38
C ALA A 468 -18.61 2.10 -23.60
N GLU A 469 -19.92 1.88 -23.52
CA GLU A 469 -20.90 2.44 -24.45
C GLU A 469 -21.28 3.85 -24.02
N GLY A 470 -20.27 4.74 -24.00
CA GLY A 470 -20.50 6.17 -23.79
C GLY A 470 -21.49 6.72 -24.82
N PRO A 471 -22.27 7.74 -24.45
CA PRO A 471 -23.39 8.26 -25.23
C PRO A 471 -22.89 8.58 -26.62
N CYS A 472 -23.61 8.08 -27.63
CA CYS A 472 -23.41 8.40 -29.03
C CYS A 472 -22.93 9.84 -29.13
N THR A 473 -21.70 9.99 -29.62
CA THR A 473 -21.19 11.26 -30.07
C THR A 473 -22.25 11.81 -31.02
N ASN A 474 -23.05 12.76 -30.54
CA ASN A 474 -23.74 13.71 -31.38
C ASN A 474 -22.62 14.54 -32.02
N ARG A 475 -21.94 13.92 -32.97
CA ARG A 475 -21.12 14.56 -33.97
C ARG A 475 -22.13 15.32 -34.80
N VAL A 476 -22.48 16.50 -34.31
CA VAL A 476 -23.02 17.57 -35.14
C VAL A 476 -21.95 17.80 -36.20
N THR A 477 -22.11 17.11 -37.31
CA THR A 477 -21.50 17.49 -38.57
C THR A 477 -22.08 18.85 -38.91
N ASN A 478 -21.46 19.89 -38.36
CA ASN A 478 -21.52 21.23 -38.94
C ASN A 478 -20.77 21.14 -40.27
N THR A 479 -21.51 20.72 -41.29
CA THR A 479 -21.26 21.15 -42.66
C THR A 479 -21.26 22.66 -42.66
N LYS A 480 -20.03 23.19 -42.68
CA LYS A 480 -19.62 24.45 -43.29
C LYS A 480 -20.60 24.87 -44.37
N ASP A 481 -21.30 25.99 -44.18
CA ASP A 481 -21.55 26.96 -45.23
C ASP A 481 -21.85 28.35 -44.63
N MET A 482 -21.00 29.28 -45.06
CA MET A 482 -21.19 30.72 -45.27
C MET A 482 -21.80 31.62 -44.19
N ASP A 483 -20.89 32.48 -43.71
CA ASP A 483 -20.98 33.95 -43.67
C ASP A 483 -22.12 34.66 -42.93
N THR A 484 -21.65 35.66 -42.18
CA THR A 484 -22.26 36.96 -41.87
C THR A 484 -22.62 37.15 -40.40
N ALA A 485 -22.04 38.23 -39.87
CA ALA A 485 -22.21 38.73 -38.52
C ALA A 485 -23.67 38.98 -38.14
N SER A 486 -24.05 38.58 -36.92
CA SER A 486 -24.84 39.41 -36.02
C SER A 486 -24.97 38.75 -34.65
N ASN A 487 -24.76 39.57 -33.61
CA ASN A 487 -25.33 39.41 -32.28
C ASN A 487 -26.66 38.66 -32.26
N LEU A 488 -26.82 37.69 -31.36
CA LEU A 488 -27.88 37.68 -30.34
C LEU A 488 -27.71 36.45 -29.44
N GLY A 489 -27.95 36.65 -28.14
CA GLY A 489 -27.77 35.63 -27.11
C GLY A 489 -28.64 34.40 -27.29
N HIS A 490 -28.06 33.25 -26.96
CA HIS A 490 -28.80 32.05 -26.63
C HIS A 490 -28.17 31.40 -25.40
N ASP A 491 -28.81 31.68 -24.26
CA ASP A 491 -28.74 30.85 -23.07
C ASP A 491 -29.26 29.45 -23.42
N GLN A 492 -28.35 28.55 -23.81
CA GLN A 492 -28.68 27.15 -23.94
C GLN A 492 -28.44 26.48 -22.59
N ALA A 493 -29.47 26.54 -21.76
CA ALA A 493 -29.58 25.78 -20.53
C ALA A 493 -29.41 24.29 -20.86
N CYS A 494 -28.26 23.74 -20.50
CA CYS A 494 -28.06 22.30 -20.43
C CYS A 494 -28.91 21.82 -19.24
N SER A 495 -30.12 21.35 -19.53
CA SER A 495 -31.01 20.77 -18.53
C SER A 495 -30.29 19.59 -17.88
N GLN A 496 -29.79 19.80 -16.66
CA GLN A 496 -29.46 18.72 -15.75
C GLN A 496 -30.70 17.86 -15.58
N SER A 497 -30.72 16.70 -16.23
CA SER A 497 -31.61 15.61 -15.87
C SER A 497 -31.15 15.11 -14.49
N ARG A 498 -31.63 15.77 -13.44
CA ARG A 498 -31.74 15.15 -12.12
C ARG A 498 -32.80 14.08 -12.24
N SER A 499 -32.37 12.84 -12.41
CA SER A 499 -33.18 11.68 -12.02
C SER A 499 -33.46 11.80 -10.52
N PRO A 500 -34.73 11.91 -10.08
CA PRO A 500 -35.03 11.78 -8.67
C PRO A 500 -34.86 10.31 -8.31
N ILE A 501 -33.87 10.02 -7.47
CA ILE A 501 -33.88 8.79 -6.67
C ILE A 501 -35.11 8.91 -5.78
N ALA A 502 -36.17 8.21 -6.17
CA ALA A 502 -37.33 8.01 -5.33
C ALA A 502 -36.89 7.17 -4.12
N SER A 503 -36.68 7.85 -3.00
CA SER A 503 -36.67 7.21 -1.69
C SER A 503 -38.04 6.55 -1.49
N PRO A 504 -38.12 5.24 -1.16
CA PRO A 504 -39.37 4.68 -0.69
C PRO A 504 -39.64 5.27 0.70
N GLU A 505 -40.65 6.15 0.79
CA GLU A 505 -41.30 6.46 2.06
C GLU A 505 -41.85 5.15 2.63
N ILE A 506 -41.12 4.57 3.58
CA ILE A 506 -41.68 3.57 4.48
C ILE A 506 -42.63 4.32 5.41
N GLY A 507 -43.91 4.35 5.03
CA GLY A 507 -45.00 4.76 5.89
C GLY A 507 -45.08 3.82 7.09
N LEU A 508 -44.39 4.18 8.16
CA LEU A 508 -44.56 3.57 9.48
C LEU A 508 -45.84 4.16 10.10
N GLU A 509 -46.97 3.61 9.69
CA GLU A 509 -48.27 3.85 10.31
C GLU A 509 -48.26 3.22 11.71
N LEU A 510 -47.90 4.05 12.69
CA LEU A 510 -48.04 3.74 14.12
C LEU A 510 -49.54 3.62 14.45
N GLN A 511 -50.05 2.39 14.43
CA GLN A 511 -51.33 2.08 15.09
C GLN A 511 -51.17 2.20 16.61
N PRO A 512 -52.03 2.96 17.30
CA PRO A 512 -52.07 2.98 18.75
C PRO A 512 -52.76 1.70 19.25
N SER A 513 -51.98 0.74 19.76
CA SER A 513 -52.51 -0.39 20.51
C SER A 513 -53.03 0.13 21.86
N ARG A 514 -54.36 0.15 21.97
CA ARG A 514 -55.12 0.43 23.19
C ARG A 514 -55.86 -0.85 23.58
N ASN A 515 -55.87 -1.10 24.89
CA ASN A 515 -56.50 -2.19 25.66
C ASN A 515 -55.48 -3.26 26.07
N GLY A 516 -55.15 -3.47 27.34
CA GLY A 516 -55.91 -3.24 28.57
C GLY A 516 -56.22 -4.59 29.20
N GLY A 517 -55.65 -4.88 30.37
CA GLY A 517 -55.99 -6.07 31.15
C GLY A 517 -54.93 -6.47 32.18
N PRO A 518 -55.20 -6.27 33.49
CA PRO A 518 -54.30 -6.66 34.57
C PRO A 518 -54.57 -8.11 35.00
N SER A 519 -53.54 -8.84 35.40
CA SER A 519 -53.69 -10.07 36.19
C SER A 519 -52.43 -10.31 37.03
N SER A 520 -52.64 -10.18 38.33
CA SER A 520 -51.84 -10.68 39.45
C SER A 520 -51.31 -12.11 39.27
N ALA A 521 -50.12 -12.40 39.76
CA ALA A 521 -49.92 -13.18 41.00
C ALA A 521 -48.46 -13.66 41.17
N THR A 522 -47.95 -13.39 42.37
CA THR A 522 -46.95 -14.12 43.16
C THR A 522 -46.80 -15.62 42.89
N SER A 523 -45.56 -16.14 42.85
CA SER A 523 -44.99 -17.09 43.83
C SER A 523 -43.70 -17.77 43.35
N SER A 524 -42.84 -18.10 44.31
CA SER A 524 -41.59 -18.90 44.33
C SER A 524 -40.35 -18.31 43.67
#